data_AF-A0A642LAV6-F1
#
_entry.id   AF-A0A642LAV6-F1
#
_cell.length_a   1.000
_cell.length_b   1.000
_cell.length_c   1.000
_cell.angle_alpha   90.00
_cell.angle_beta   90.00
_cell.angle_gamma   90.00
#
_symmetry.space_group_name_H-M   'P 1'
#
loop_
_entity.id
_entity.type
_entity.pdbx_description
1 polymer ?
#
loop_
_entity_poly.entity_id
_entity_poly.type
_entity_poly.pdbx_seq_one_letter_code
_entity_poly.pdbx_strand_id
1 'polypeptide(L)'
;DNDYHSSSFNDASTRSHSPLIAEWVGVKAFSPTRTGEQPDYEGPRIASMELTEDTLPRVSTRATVPAGVRFRLIVFRKSGNNYVFQSVADYASNGTGTPVLERGKLLTRSGTIRVVGYSFNTTADLGDMPSTYAYNSSTVSIPDMSKDFMTFDSGDITNVNSLSHNLPVSFSQKLCKLTITISPTGFPSNTITNCTGVYVKQGGNSTSWKIGPSTNVVAANTNNTAAFSPNTTLSTTIRMVPFAGARTITVHFNTLTISGRTVPNNTEITSTQSVQLKEGKSYTMKIQFKKAIGINVPASNINLTQNGCIENDKTILSKLRWAEGNLNSQSNYNLTWASSTTDYGYYYIWKNVYVSSGYTGYGAVDPCTRLDESKYGSGWRTPTRSEFISLSRCSNKQLVKYNGIQGMWFMNSSTGLFLPAAGWRDGNNGSGTTATAYTDGTGSYYWSSDLNGNSAYGLYILKNDVFVDANGNRKSGVSVRCVHNL
;
A
#
# COMPACT_ATOMS: atom_id res chain seq x y z
N ASP A 1 -25.37 20.52 -13.51
CA ASP A 1 -25.41 19.46 -14.53
C ASP A 1 -24.04 19.14 -15.09
N ASN A 2 -23.34 18.23 -14.41
CA ASN A 2 -22.87 16.97 -14.98
C ASN A 2 -22.06 16.26 -13.91
N ASP A 3 -22.80 15.42 -13.19
CA ASP A 3 -22.32 14.42 -12.26
C ASP A 3 -21.30 13.50 -12.90
N TYR A 4 -20.24 13.18 -12.14
CA TYR A 4 -19.57 11.90 -12.26
C TYR A 4 -19.53 11.25 -10.88
N HIS A 5 -20.47 10.35 -10.67
CA HIS A 5 -20.63 9.58 -9.45
C HIS A 5 -19.63 8.43 -9.33
N SER A 6 -19.19 8.28 -8.09
CA SER A 6 -18.50 7.18 -7.44
C SER A 6 -19.15 5.79 -7.56
N SER A 7 -18.34 4.74 -7.43
CA SER A 7 -18.58 3.59 -6.51
C SER A 7 -17.31 2.71 -6.50
N SER A 8 -16.74 2.21 -5.40
CA SER A 8 -17.21 1.98 -4.04
C SER A 8 -16.02 2.00 -3.06
N PHE A 9 -15.98 3.02 -2.19
CA PHE A 9 -15.19 3.06 -0.95
C PHE A 9 -16.11 3.57 0.18
N ASN A 10 -17.30 2.99 0.28
CA ASN A 10 -18.23 3.28 1.35
C ASN A 10 -18.35 2.04 2.22
N ASP A 11 -17.43 1.92 3.17
CA ASP A 11 -17.87 1.62 4.53
C ASP A 11 -17.78 2.95 5.29
N ALA A 12 -18.93 3.61 5.39
CA ALA A 12 -19.07 4.95 5.90
C ALA A 12 -19.20 4.88 7.43
N SER A 13 -18.10 5.08 8.15
CA SER A 13 -18.17 5.63 9.50
C SER A 13 -17.67 7.07 9.48
N THR A 14 -18.62 8.00 9.50
CA THR A 14 -18.48 9.44 9.84
C THR A 14 -17.26 10.16 9.22
N ARG A 15 -17.25 10.37 7.90
CA ARG A 15 -16.28 11.25 7.23
C ARG A 15 -16.74 12.71 7.34
N SER A 16 -15.82 13.59 7.75
CA SER A 16 -16.04 15.03 7.89
C SER A 16 -15.33 15.86 6.79
N HIS A 17 -14.31 15.30 6.11
CA HIS A 17 -13.60 15.92 4.97
C HIS A 17 -13.07 14.88 3.97
N SER A 18 -12.76 15.35 2.74
CA SER A 18 -12.08 14.55 1.70
C SER A 18 -10.64 14.19 2.13
N PRO A 19 -10.12 13.02 1.72
CA PRO A 19 -8.75 12.61 2.03
C PRO A 19 -7.71 13.55 1.40
N LEU A 20 -6.55 13.69 2.05
CA LEU A 20 -5.40 14.48 1.58
C LEU A 20 -4.63 13.75 0.47
N ILE A 21 -4.62 12.41 0.52
CA ILE A 21 -4.13 11.52 -0.53
C ILE A 21 -5.15 10.42 -0.68
N ALA A 22 -5.55 10.11 -1.91
CA ALA A 22 -6.28 8.91 -2.25
C ALA A 22 -5.86 8.48 -3.64
N GLU A 23 -4.94 7.52 -3.72
CA GLU A 23 -4.37 7.11 -5.00
C GLU A 23 -3.88 5.67 -5.01
N TRP A 24 -3.66 5.18 -6.23
CA TRP A 24 -2.95 3.94 -6.48
C TRP A 24 -1.47 4.23 -6.67
N VAL A 25 -0.64 3.53 -5.91
CA VAL A 25 0.80 3.76 -5.83
C VAL A 25 1.56 2.56 -6.40
N GLY A 26 2.57 2.83 -7.23
CA GLY A 26 3.50 1.81 -7.71
C GLY A 26 4.44 1.38 -6.59
N VAL A 27 4.86 0.10 -6.60
CA VAL A 27 5.88 -0.40 -5.67
C VAL A 27 7.24 -0.31 -6.35
N LYS A 28 8.14 0.51 -5.81
CA LYS A 28 9.54 0.55 -6.24
C LYS A 28 10.34 -0.38 -5.32
N ALA A 29 11.00 -1.39 -5.87
CA ALA A 29 12.00 -2.17 -5.15
C ALA A 29 13.29 -1.33 -5.05
N PHE A 30 13.79 -1.10 -3.84
CA PHE A 30 15.02 -0.37 -3.59
C PHE A 30 16.24 -1.29 -3.77
N SER A 31 17.23 -0.85 -4.56
CA SER A 31 18.54 -1.49 -4.65
C SER A 31 19.55 -0.70 -3.80
N PRO A 32 20.17 -1.28 -2.75
CA PRO A 32 21.04 -0.56 -1.82
C PRO A 32 22.32 0.05 -2.43
N THR A 33 22.65 -0.28 -3.67
CA THR A 33 23.96 0.00 -4.28
C THR A 33 23.96 1.07 -5.37
N ARG A 34 22.88 1.82 -5.61
CA ARG A 34 22.84 2.79 -6.73
C ARG A 34 22.51 4.22 -6.30
N THR A 35 23.53 5.08 -6.34
CA THR A 35 23.41 6.54 -6.33
C THR A 35 22.89 7.02 -7.68
N GLY A 36 21.57 7.14 -7.83
CA GLY A 36 20.94 7.70 -9.03
C GLY A 36 19.42 7.54 -9.01
N GLU A 37 18.71 8.55 -9.53
CA GLU A 37 17.27 8.54 -9.70
C GLU A 37 16.85 7.34 -10.55
N GLN A 38 16.10 6.41 -9.95
CA GLN A 38 15.69 5.17 -10.60
C GLN A 38 14.41 5.46 -11.43
N PRO A 39 14.35 5.05 -12.71
CA PRO A 39 13.20 5.33 -13.58
C PRO A 39 11.90 4.80 -12.97
N ASP A 40 10.78 5.43 -13.32
CA ASP A 40 9.47 5.03 -12.87
C ASP A 40 9.16 3.58 -13.24
N TYR A 41 8.66 2.84 -12.25
CA TYR A 41 8.32 1.43 -12.39
C TYR A 41 6.98 1.30 -13.12
N GLU A 42 6.99 0.77 -14.34
CA GLU A 42 5.79 0.47 -15.15
C GLU A 42 5.12 -0.88 -14.81
N GLY A 43 5.43 -1.48 -13.66
CA GLY A 43 4.74 -2.70 -13.22
C GLY A 43 3.37 -2.41 -12.57
N PRO A 44 2.51 -3.43 -12.39
CA PRO A 44 1.16 -3.24 -11.88
C PRO A 44 1.17 -2.59 -10.49
N ARG A 45 0.28 -1.61 -10.30
CA ARG A 45 0.04 -0.91 -9.03
C ARG A 45 -0.56 -1.90 -8.02
N ILE A 46 0.27 -2.48 -7.17
CA ILE A 46 -0.14 -3.52 -6.21
C ILE A 46 -0.57 -2.98 -4.84
N ALA A 47 -0.55 -1.66 -4.65
CA ALA A 47 -1.00 -1.04 -3.41
C ALA A 47 -1.76 0.27 -3.67
N SER A 48 -2.74 0.57 -2.81
CA SER A 48 -3.35 1.89 -2.71
C SER A 48 -2.93 2.57 -1.42
N MET A 49 -2.75 3.88 -1.46
CA MET A 49 -2.45 4.73 -0.31
C MET A 49 -3.57 5.75 -0.13
N GLU A 50 -4.13 5.81 1.08
CA GLU A 50 -5.08 6.84 1.50
C GLU A 50 -4.50 7.54 2.73
N LEU A 51 -4.44 8.87 2.75
CA LEU A 51 -4.04 9.67 3.91
C LEU A 51 -5.16 10.67 4.23
N THR A 52 -5.58 10.70 5.49
CA THR A 52 -6.66 11.57 5.97
C THR A 52 -6.22 12.29 7.24
N GLU A 53 -6.58 13.57 7.41
CA GLU A 53 -6.48 14.27 8.69
C GLU A 53 -7.63 13.83 9.60
N ASP A 54 -7.30 13.35 10.81
CA ASP A 54 -8.30 12.94 11.78
C ASP A 54 -9.02 14.17 12.31
N THR A 55 -10.35 14.19 12.25
CA THR A 55 -11.11 15.25 12.91
C THR A 55 -11.25 14.94 14.39
N LEU A 56 -10.70 15.82 15.22
CA LEU A 56 -11.07 15.92 16.62
C LEU A 56 -12.56 16.32 16.71
N PRO A 57 -13.32 15.81 17.71
CA PRO A 57 -14.72 16.21 17.87
C PRO A 57 -14.86 17.73 17.89
N ARG A 58 -15.93 18.24 17.26
CA ARG A 58 -16.24 19.69 17.09
C ARG A 58 -16.25 20.49 18.40
N VAL A 59 -16.33 19.80 19.53
CA VAL A 59 -16.12 20.37 20.87
C VAL A 59 -14.68 20.05 21.29
N SER A 60 -13.71 20.90 20.93
CA SER A 60 -12.36 20.79 21.48
C SER A 60 -12.38 21.21 22.95
N THR A 61 -12.85 20.34 23.84
CA THR A 61 -12.52 20.50 25.25
C THR A 61 -11.02 20.37 25.37
N ARG A 62 -10.40 21.40 25.95
CA ARG A 62 -8.99 21.42 26.27
C ARG A 62 -8.70 20.18 27.13
N ALA A 63 -7.98 19.20 26.60
CA ALA A 63 -7.67 17.99 27.35
C ALA A 63 -6.82 18.36 28.56
N THR A 64 -7.20 17.85 29.74
CA THR A 64 -6.41 18.10 30.95
C THR A 64 -5.14 17.26 30.91
N VAL A 65 -4.00 17.87 31.20
CA VAL A 65 -2.71 17.17 31.26
C VAL A 65 -2.80 16.10 32.36
N PRO A 66 -2.59 14.80 32.07
CA PRO A 66 -2.75 13.74 33.05
C PRO A 66 -1.95 13.97 34.33
N ALA A 67 -2.46 13.48 35.47
CA ALA A 67 -1.76 13.56 36.74
C ALA A 67 -0.38 12.88 36.67
N GLY A 68 0.61 13.49 37.30
CA GLY A 68 2.00 13.05 37.32
C GLY A 68 2.83 13.46 36.10
N VAL A 69 2.23 13.94 35.00
CA VAL A 69 3.00 14.41 33.84
C VAL A 69 3.83 15.62 34.22
N ARG A 70 5.13 15.55 33.95
CA ARG A 70 6.10 16.59 34.32
C ARG A 70 6.25 17.64 33.24
N PHE A 71 6.41 18.89 33.67
CA PHE A 71 6.70 20.02 32.78
C PHE A 71 7.61 21.04 33.45
N ARG A 72 8.37 21.78 32.65
CA ARG A 72 9.29 22.83 33.08
C ARG A 72 8.75 24.18 32.66
N LEU A 73 8.83 25.16 33.55
CA LEU A 73 8.57 26.57 33.25
C LEU A 73 9.86 27.38 33.48
N ILE A 74 10.13 28.31 32.56
CA ILE A 74 11.31 29.16 32.55
C ILE A 74 10.84 30.61 32.40
N VAL A 75 11.22 31.48 33.34
CA VAL A 75 10.86 32.90 33.30
C VAL A 75 12.00 33.72 32.73
N PHE A 76 11.64 34.59 31.80
CA PHE A 76 12.51 35.63 31.28
C PHE A 76 11.92 37.00 31.55
N ARG A 77 12.74 37.97 31.94
CA ARG A 77 12.38 39.38 32.02
C ARG A 77 12.76 40.08 30.73
N LYS A 78 11.87 40.94 30.24
CA LYS A 78 12.15 41.78 29.07
C LYS A 78 13.12 42.91 29.45
N SER A 79 14.17 43.07 28.65
CA SER A 79 15.18 44.12 28.79
C SER A 79 15.46 44.72 27.41
N GLY A 80 14.90 45.89 27.14
CA GLY A 80 14.82 46.45 25.79
C GLY A 80 14.06 45.50 24.86
N ASN A 81 14.70 45.13 23.74
CA ASN A 81 14.16 44.18 22.77
C ASN A 81 14.56 42.71 23.06
N ASN A 82 15.27 42.46 24.15
CA ASN A 82 15.80 41.14 24.51
C ASN A 82 15.13 40.57 25.77
N TYR A 83 15.42 39.30 26.05
CA TYR A 83 14.92 38.57 27.21
C TYR A 83 16.08 38.03 28.04
N VAL A 84 16.04 38.28 29.34
CA VAL A 84 17.07 37.87 30.31
C VAL A 84 16.46 36.84 31.25
N PHE A 85 17.13 35.69 31.41
CA PHE A 85 16.69 34.63 32.32
C PHE A 85 16.53 35.14 33.76
N GLN A 86 15.50 34.66 34.45
CA GLN A 86 15.24 34.98 35.85
C GLN A 86 15.26 33.72 36.72
N SER A 87 14.50 32.70 36.34
CA SER A 87 14.35 31.48 37.13
C SER A 87 13.71 30.35 36.32
N VAL A 88 13.74 29.16 36.91
CA VAL A 88 13.20 27.92 36.34
C VAL A 88 12.63 27.04 37.45
N ALA A 89 11.56 26.32 37.13
CA ALA A 89 10.96 25.34 38.02
C ALA A 89 10.34 24.18 37.24
N ASP A 90 10.38 23.00 37.85
CA ASP A 90 9.70 21.81 37.36
C ASP A 90 8.48 21.51 38.21
N TYR A 91 7.43 21.08 37.54
CA TYR A 91 6.15 20.78 38.14
C TYR A 91 5.64 19.43 37.66
N ALA A 92 4.87 18.76 38.51
CA ALA A 92 4.02 17.63 38.15
C ALA A 92 2.57 18.11 38.03
N SER A 93 1.91 17.79 36.92
CA SER A 93 0.47 18.01 36.76
C SER A 93 -0.30 17.20 37.82
N ASN A 94 -1.38 17.77 38.37
CA ASN A 94 -2.27 17.03 39.27
C ASN A 94 -3.56 16.55 38.56
N GLY A 95 -3.66 16.75 37.24
CA GLY A 95 -4.79 16.28 36.43
C GLY A 95 -6.06 17.13 36.47
N THR A 96 -6.27 18.01 37.47
CA THR A 96 -7.53 18.79 37.61
C THR A 96 -7.43 20.13 38.37
N GLY A 97 -6.24 20.55 38.81
CA GLY A 97 -6.02 21.75 39.64
C GLY A 97 -4.59 22.30 39.60
N THR A 98 -4.10 22.85 40.73
CA THR A 98 -2.75 23.44 40.83
C THR A 98 -1.65 22.38 40.74
N PRO A 99 -0.71 22.50 39.78
CA PRO A 99 0.43 21.60 39.67
C PRO A 99 1.32 21.62 40.92
N VAL A 100 1.94 20.49 41.23
CA VAL A 100 2.85 20.34 42.37
C VAL A 100 4.24 20.77 41.96
N LEU A 101 4.88 21.65 42.73
CA LEU A 101 6.28 22.03 42.52
C LEU A 101 7.20 20.86 42.90
N GLU A 102 7.98 20.37 41.95
CA GLU A 102 8.92 19.26 42.17
C GLU A 102 10.31 19.78 42.55
N ARG A 103 10.80 20.82 41.84
CA ARG A 103 12.08 21.46 42.12
C ARG A 103 12.19 22.84 41.50
N GLY A 104 13.15 23.62 42.01
CA GLY A 104 13.36 25.02 41.60
C GLY A 104 12.34 25.96 42.22
N LYS A 105 12.29 27.20 41.71
CA LYS A 105 11.31 28.22 42.09
C LYS A 105 11.07 29.15 40.91
N LEU A 106 9.83 29.53 40.68
CA LEU A 106 9.46 30.44 39.59
C LEU A 106 9.38 31.88 40.12
N LEU A 107 10.52 32.56 40.15
CA LEU A 107 10.69 33.91 40.67
C LEU A 107 11.07 34.91 39.56
N THR A 108 10.62 36.15 39.70
CA THR A 108 11.01 37.24 38.81
C THR A 108 11.03 38.56 39.55
N ARG A 109 11.82 39.51 39.06
CA ARG A 109 11.67 40.91 39.43
C ARG A 109 10.42 41.50 38.77
N SER A 110 9.93 42.60 39.32
CA SER A 110 8.83 43.36 38.72
C SER A 110 9.18 43.87 37.31
N GLY A 111 8.17 43.98 36.46
CA GLY A 111 8.27 44.45 35.08
C GLY A 111 7.55 43.54 34.09
N THR A 112 7.93 43.64 32.82
CA THR A 112 7.42 42.77 31.75
C THR A 112 8.20 41.46 31.72
N ILE A 113 7.51 40.34 31.72
CA ILE A 113 8.10 39.00 31.67
C ILE A 113 7.49 38.17 30.54
N ARG A 114 8.15 37.05 30.23
CA ARG A 114 7.63 35.98 29.38
C ARG A 114 7.99 34.65 30.00
N VAL A 115 7.02 33.75 30.10
CA VAL A 115 7.20 32.41 30.63
C VAL A 115 7.09 31.41 29.48
N VAL A 116 8.14 30.61 29.31
CA VAL A 116 8.21 29.55 28.31
C VAL A 116 8.22 28.22 29.05
N GLY A 117 7.52 27.23 28.52
CA GLY A 117 7.50 25.90 29.12
C GLY A 117 7.54 24.78 28.10
N TYR A 118 7.94 23.60 28.56
CA TYR A 118 7.87 22.37 27.77
C TYR A 118 7.55 21.14 28.63
N SER A 119 7.04 20.11 27.98
CA SER A 119 6.77 18.79 28.55
C SER A 119 7.02 17.70 27.50
N PHE A 120 7.56 16.57 27.95
CA PHE A 120 7.69 15.35 27.13
C PHE A 120 6.45 14.45 27.21
N ASN A 121 5.37 14.93 27.86
CA ASN A 121 4.15 14.17 28.11
C ASN A 121 4.41 12.82 28.81
N THR A 122 5.33 12.82 29.78
CA THR A 122 5.68 11.66 30.60
C THR A 122 5.78 12.03 32.08
N THR A 123 5.82 11.02 32.94
CA THR A 123 6.09 11.15 34.38
C THR A 123 7.58 11.15 34.71
N ALA A 124 8.45 10.99 33.70
CA ALA A 124 9.90 10.91 33.90
C ALA A 124 10.51 12.29 34.19
N ASP A 125 11.66 12.31 34.87
CA ASP A 125 12.42 13.54 35.10
C ASP A 125 12.77 14.24 33.78
N LEU A 126 12.72 15.58 33.78
CA LEU A 126 13.01 16.42 32.60
C LEU A 126 14.51 16.62 32.34
N GLY A 127 15.36 15.77 32.93
CA GLY A 127 16.83 15.89 32.88
C GLY A 127 17.37 17.00 33.77
N ASP A 128 18.60 17.46 33.52
CA ASP A 128 19.23 18.50 34.34
C ASP A 128 18.50 19.84 34.25
N MET A 129 18.62 20.64 35.31
CA MET A 129 18.11 22.01 35.37
C MET A 129 19.28 23.00 35.30
N PRO A 130 19.65 23.48 34.10
CA PRO A 130 20.66 24.52 33.93
C PRO A 130 20.45 25.72 34.86
N SER A 131 21.55 26.28 35.33
CA SER A 131 21.56 27.51 36.12
C SER A 131 21.22 28.76 35.30
N THR A 132 21.29 28.67 33.96
CA THR A 132 20.94 29.77 33.04
C THR A 132 20.32 29.26 31.75
N TYR A 133 19.42 30.04 31.17
CA TYR A 133 18.87 29.82 29.83
C TYR A 133 19.02 31.08 28.98
N ALA A 134 19.36 30.91 27.70
CA ALA A 134 19.37 31.98 26.72
C ALA A 134 18.11 31.89 25.86
N TYR A 135 17.28 32.94 25.90
CA TYR A 135 16.05 32.99 25.12
C TYR A 135 16.34 32.86 23.62
N ASN A 136 15.62 31.97 22.94
CA ASN A 136 15.77 31.64 21.53
C ASN A 136 17.15 31.09 21.10
N SER A 137 17.98 30.68 22.07
CA SER A 137 19.31 30.12 21.82
C SER A 137 19.53 28.79 22.54
N SER A 138 19.10 28.68 23.80
CA SER A 138 19.10 27.39 24.52
C SER A 138 18.17 26.39 23.85
N THR A 139 18.61 25.14 23.77
CA THR A 139 17.84 24.03 23.23
C THR A 139 17.51 23.02 24.33
N VAL A 140 16.42 22.29 24.14
CA VAL A 140 16.10 21.09 24.91
C VAL A 140 16.08 19.91 23.96
N SER A 141 16.68 18.81 24.39
CA SER A 141 16.64 17.57 23.64
C SER A 141 15.35 16.79 23.95
N ILE A 142 14.66 16.28 22.93
CA ILE A 142 13.46 15.44 23.04
C ILE A 142 13.95 13.98 23.14
N PRO A 143 13.85 13.34 24.32
CA PRO A 143 14.49 12.05 24.58
C PRO A 143 13.74 10.88 23.94
N ASP A 144 12.42 11.01 23.76
CA ASP A 144 11.57 9.94 23.24
C ASP A 144 10.48 10.52 22.32
N MET A 145 10.54 10.14 21.05
CA MET A 145 9.59 10.55 20.00
C MET A 145 8.39 9.59 19.90
N SER A 146 8.26 8.60 20.80
CA SER A 146 7.05 7.79 20.93
C SER A 146 5.93 8.54 21.69
N LYS A 147 6.28 9.64 22.36
CA LYS A 147 5.40 10.49 23.17
C LYS A 147 5.19 11.86 22.54
N ASP A 148 4.18 12.58 23.02
CA ASP A 148 3.94 13.94 22.57
C ASP A 148 4.98 14.89 23.17
N PHE A 149 5.57 15.75 22.34
CA PHE A 149 6.31 16.91 22.84
C PHE A 149 5.40 18.13 22.80
N MET A 150 5.29 18.83 23.94
CA MET A 150 4.37 19.95 24.11
C MET A 150 5.10 21.18 24.64
N THR A 151 4.69 22.37 24.19
CA THR A 151 5.30 23.64 24.57
C THR A 151 4.27 24.65 25.01
N PHE A 152 4.66 25.55 25.91
CA PHE A 152 3.87 26.67 26.38
C PHE A 152 4.66 27.96 26.19
N ASP A 153 3.95 29.03 25.86
CA ASP A 153 4.48 30.37 25.74
C ASP A 153 3.40 31.35 26.19
N SER A 154 3.68 32.13 27.23
CA SER A 154 2.73 33.10 27.75
C SER A 154 2.54 34.34 26.87
N GLY A 155 3.46 34.58 25.92
CA GLY A 155 3.66 35.93 25.38
C GLY A 155 4.17 36.90 26.46
N ASP A 156 4.20 38.20 26.15
CA ASP A 156 4.59 39.23 27.12
C ASP A 156 3.48 39.45 28.14
N ILE A 157 3.81 39.21 29.41
CA ILE A 157 2.99 39.57 30.57
C ILE A 157 3.54 40.89 31.09
N THR A 158 2.76 41.97 30.96
CA THR A 158 3.15 43.30 31.44
C THR A 158 2.76 43.51 32.90
N ASN A 159 3.37 44.51 33.54
CA ASN A 159 3.00 44.98 34.88
C ASN A 159 3.03 43.92 35.99
N VAL A 160 3.92 42.93 35.90
CA VAL A 160 4.10 41.96 36.99
C VAL A 160 4.73 42.68 38.18
N ASN A 161 4.07 42.61 39.34
CA ASN A 161 4.55 43.17 40.61
C ASN A 161 5.17 42.07 41.51
N SER A 162 5.68 42.46 42.68
CA SER A 162 6.50 41.60 43.54
C SER A 162 5.73 40.65 44.47
N LEU A 163 4.39 40.57 44.40
CA LEU A 163 3.58 39.82 45.36
C LEU A 163 3.19 38.41 44.86
N SER A 164 2.41 38.31 43.80
CA SER A 164 2.02 37.02 43.19
C SER A 164 1.30 37.24 41.85
N HIS A 165 1.47 36.33 40.88
CA HIS A 165 0.77 36.38 39.59
C HIS A 165 0.18 35.01 39.23
N ASN A 166 -1.10 34.98 38.85
CA ASN A 166 -1.76 33.76 38.38
C ASN A 166 -1.40 33.52 36.91
N LEU A 167 -0.69 32.43 36.64
CA LEU A 167 -0.25 32.07 35.29
C LEU A 167 -1.11 30.92 34.72
N PRO A 168 -2.03 31.18 33.77
CA PRO A 168 -2.73 30.11 33.07
C PRO A 168 -1.79 29.42 32.08
N VAL A 169 -1.46 28.15 32.35
CA VAL A 169 -0.54 27.38 31.51
C VAL A 169 -1.31 26.53 30.50
N SER A 170 -0.98 26.68 29.22
CA SER A 170 -1.62 25.98 28.10
C SER A 170 -0.62 25.38 27.13
N PHE A 171 -0.40 24.08 27.23
CA PHE A 171 0.50 23.37 26.34
C PHE A 171 -0.12 23.10 24.98
N SER A 172 0.68 23.34 23.92
CA SER A 172 0.38 23.00 22.54
C SER A 172 1.31 21.87 22.08
N GLN A 173 0.76 20.87 21.40
CA GLN A 173 1.55 19.79 20.80
C GLN A 173 2.39 20.31 19.62
N LYS A 174 3.64 19.85 19.55
CA LYS A 174 4.59 20.25 18.51
C LYS A 174 4.87 19.16 17.48
N LEU A 175 4.55 17.92 17.78
CA LEU A 175 4.64 16.81 16.84
C LEU A 175 3.31 16.61 16.12
N CYS A 176 3.34 15.99 14.95
CA CYS A 176 2.15 15.40 14.36
C CYS A 176 2.07 13.91 14.73
N LYS A 177 0.86 13.37 14.74
CA LYS A 177 0.59 11.96 14.95
C LYS A 177 0.21 11.32 13.63
N LEU A 178 0.85 10.20 13.29
CA LEU A 178 0.52 9.42 12.11
C LEU A 178 0.18 7.99 12.51
N THR A 179 -1.06 7.59 12.28
CA THR A 179 -1.51 6.20 12.40
C THR A 179 -1.40 5.53 11.05
N ILE A 180 -0.66 4.44 10.93
CA ILE A 180 -0.47 3.71 9.67
C ILE A 180 -1.13 2.36 9.82
N THR A 181 -2.05 2.07 8.93
CA THR A 181 -2.72 0.77 8.82
C THR A 181 -2.33 0.09 7.53
N ILE A 182 -2.06 -1.21 7.61
CA ILE A 182 -1.64 -2.03 6.48
C ILE A 182 -2.65 -3.16 6.34
N SER A 183 -3.22 -3.35 5.16
CA SER A 183 -4.16 -4.45 4.93
C SER A 183 -3.95 -5.08 3.55
N PRO A 184 -4.07 -6.40 3.42
CA PRO A 184 -4.21 -7.04 2.11
C PRO A 184 -5.69 -7.20 1.76
N THR A 185 -6.03 -7.17 0.47
CA THR A 185 -7.36 -7.54 -0.03
C THR A 185 -7.27 -8.27 -1.37
N GLY A 186 -8.27 -9.10 -1.65
CA GLY A 186 -8.34 -9.88 -2.89
C GLY A 186 -7.38 -11.08 -2.96
N PHE A 187 -6.80 -11.50 -1.83
CA PHE A 187 -5.98 -12.70 -1.74
C PHE A 187 -6.77 -13.89 -1.17
N PRO A 188 -6.39 -15.16 -1.49
CA PRO A 188 -7.00 -16.34 -0.87
C PRO A 188 -6.93 -16.35 0.66
N SER A 189 -5.85 -15.78 1.21
CA SER A 189 -5.71 -15.49 2.64
C SER A 189 -5.27 -14.04 2.79
N ASN A 190 -6.08 -13.19 3.41
CA ASN A 190 -5.73 -11.79 3.71
C ASN A 190 -4.83 -11.70 4.96
N THR A 191 -3.81 -12.54 5.02
CA THR A 191 -2.83 -12.58 6.12
C THR A 191 -1.55 -11.85 5.71
N ILE A 192 -1.01 -11.07 6.65
CA ILE A 192 0.33 -10.49 6.56
C ILE A 192 1.23 -11.20 7.57
N THR A 193 2.41 -11.61 7.12
CA THR A 193 3.46 -12.21 7.97
C THR A 193 4.82 -11.60 7.59
N ASN A 194 5.81 -11.75 8.48
CA ASN A 194 7.18 -11.29 8.26
C ASN A 194 7.30 -9.81 7.84
N CYS A 195 6.41 -8.95 8.37
CA CYS A 195 6.45 -7.51 8.13
C CYS A 195 7.50 -6.87 9.04
N THR A 196 8.67 -6.51 8.51
CA THR A 196 9.79 -5.98 9.30
C THR A 196 10.36 -4.70 8.69
N GLY A 197 11.11 -3.95 9.50
CA GLY A 197 11.87 -2.78 9.07
C GLY A 197 11.01 -1.71 8.39
N VAL A 198 9.79 -1.48 8.90
CA VAL A 198 8.87 -0.52 8.30
C VAL A 198 9.19 0.87 8.81
N TYR A 199 9.30 1.86 7.93
CA TYR A 199 9.53 3.24 8.37
C TYR A 199 9.00 4.27 7.40
N VAL A 200 8.73 5.48 7.90
CA VAL A 200 8.41 6.63 7.06
C VAL A 200 9.70 7.40 6.75
N LYS A 201 10.07 7.48 5.46
CA LYS A 201 11.23 8.27 5.02
C LYS A 201 10.98 9.74 5.29
N GLN A 202 12.06 10.43 5.68
CA GLN A 202 12.03 11.87 5.97
C GLN A 202 10.97 12.27 7.00
N GLY A 203 10.49 11.29 7.78
CA GLY A 203 9.56 11.52 8.89
C GLY A 203 10.19 12.31 10.03
N GLY A 204 11.52 12.37 10.04
CA GLY A 204 12.32 13.22 10.91
C GLY A 204 12.19 12.80 12.37
N ASN A 205 13.16 12.04 12.87
CA ASN A 205 13.39 12.02 14.32
C ASN A 205 14.23 13.25 14.65
N SER A 206 13.55 14.39 14.89
CA SER A 206 14.20 15.50 15.58
C SER A 206 14.44 15.11 17.02
N THR A 207 15.55 15.57 17.54
CA THR A 207 15.87 15.41 18.95
C THR A 207 15.89 16.74 19.67
N SER A 208 15.50 17.89 19.09
CA SER A 208 15.58 19.16 19.85
C SER A 208 14.62 20.28 19.43
N TRP A 209 14.34 21.15 20.41
CA TRP A 209 13.55 22.37 20.25
C TRP A 209 14.27 23.56 20.90
N LYS A 210 14.22 24.73 20.27
CA LYS A 210 14.77 25.98 20.83
C LYS A 210 13.80 26.60 21.82
N ILE A 211 14.25 26.81 23.05
CA ILE A 211 13.47 27.44 24.12
C ILE A 211 13.22 28.90 23.76
N GLY A 212 11.97 29.24 23.48
CA GLY A 212 11.60 30.58 23.03
C GLY A 212 10.13 30.68 22.65
N PRO A 213 9.79 31.50 21.63
CA PRO A 213 8.40 31.73 21.26
C PRO A 213 7.73 30.47 20.74
N SER A 214 6.40 30.42 20.83
CA SER A 214 5.59 29.31 20.31
C SER A 214 5.74 29.09 18.80
N THR A 215 6.27 30.05 18.04
CA THR A 215 6.59 29.89 16.61
C THR A 215 7.85 29.07 16.35
N ASN A 216 8.66 28.78 17.38
CA ASN A 216 9.81 27.88 17.24
C ASN A 216 9.31 26.47 16.92
N VAL A 217 9.81 25.94 15.80
CA VAL A 217 9.53 24.58 15.34
C VAL A 217 10.53 23.58 15.95
N VAL A 218 10.11 22.32 16.05
CA VAL A 218 11.01 21.21 16.38
C VAL A 218 11.94 20.98 15.18
N ALA A 219 13.25 20.94 15.42
CA ALA A 219 14.24 20.99 14.35
C ALA A 219 14.34 19.65 13.60
N ALA A 220 13.83 19.54 12.37
CA ALA A 220 13.90 18.29 11.61
C ALA A 220 15.35 17.84 11.36
N ASN A 221 15.68 16.59 11.74
CA ASN A 221 16.90 15.93 11.28
C ASN A 221 16.61 15.26 9.93
N THR A 222 17.27 15.71 8.87
CA THR A 222 17.02 15.28 7.48
C THR A 222 17.39 13.82 7.20
N ASN A 223 18.13 13.17 8.09
CA ASN A 223 18.68 11.83 7.85
C ASN A 223 17.90 10.69 8.53
N ASN A 224 16.86 11.00 9.31
CA ASN A 224 16.25 10.02 10.20
C ASN A 224 14.91 9.46 9.68
N THR A 225 14.75 8.15 9.84
CA THR A 225 13.56 7.38 9.52
C THR A 225 12.77 7.07 10.80
N ALA A 226 11.45 7.27 10.77
CA ALA A 226 10.59 6.87 11.88
C ALA A 226 10.29 5.38 11.73
N ALA A 227 11.12 4.54 12.35
CA ALA A 227 11.00 3.09 12.27
C ALA A 227 9.93 2.55 13.22
N PHE A 228 9.17 1.56 12.74
CA PHE A 228 8.21 0.80 13.49
C PHE A 228 8.20 -0.65 13.00
N SER A 229 7.95 -1.59 13.90
CA SER A 229 7.82 -3.00 13.56
C SER A 229 6.38 -3.45 13.82
N PRO A 230 5.55 -3.61 12.78
CA PRO A 230 4.22 -4.20 12.92
C PRO A 230 4.39 -5.73 13.00
N ASN A 231 4.93 -6.23 14.12
CA ASN A 231 5.18 -7.66 14.29
C ASN A 231 3.91 -8.45 14.68
N THR A 232 2.79 -7.78 15.00
CA THR A 232 1.51 -8.44 15.34
C THR A 232 0.26 -7.62 15.00
N THR A 233 0.35 -6.28 14.96
CA THR A 233 -0.79 -5.41 14.64
C THR A 233 -0.62 -4.75 13.27
N LEU A 234 -1.61 -4.95 12.40
CA LEU A 234 -1.81 -4.30 11.10
C LEU A 234 -2.00 -2.77 11.18
N SER A 235 -1.73 -2.18 12.34
CA SER A 235 -1.89 -0.78 12.67
C SER A 235 -0.79 -0.38 13.65
N THR A 236 -0.19 0.77 13.41
CA THR A 236 0.75 1.42 14.34
C THR A 236 0.48 2.91 14.40
N THR A 237 0.91 3.55 15.49
CA THR A 237 0.89 5.01 15.60
C THR A 237 2.30 5.49 15.94
N ILE A 238 2.79 6.45 15.17
CA ILE A 238 4.05 7.13 15.41
C ILE A 238 3.82 8.64 15.63
N ARG A 239 4.78 9.31 16.27
CA ARG A 239 4.89 10.77 16.22
C ARG A 239 6.03 11.18 15.33
N MET A 240 5.84 12.30 14.65
CA MET A 240 6.77 12.79 13.64
C MET A 240 6.89 14.30 13.73
N VAL A 241 8.02 14.82 13.23
CA VAL A 241 8.17 16.26 13.07
C VAL A 241 7.32 16.70 11.88
N PRO A 242 6.47 17.74 12.03
CA PRO A 242 5.68 18.28 10.93
C PRO A 242 6.54 18.71 9.75
N PHE A 243 5.98 18.61 8.55
CA PHE A 243 6.72 18.97 7.35
C PHE A 243 6.79 20.50 7.20
N ALA A 244 8.02 21.03 7.10
CA ALA A 244 8.25 22.46 6.90
C ALA A 244 7.58 23.00 5.60
N GLY A 245 7.35 22.12 4.62
CA GLY A 245 6.62 22.40 3.39
C GLY A 245 6.09 21.12 2.76
N ALA A 246 5.17 21.26 1.80
CA ALA A 246 4.54 20.13 1.12
C ALA A 246 5.57 19.25 0.41
N ARG A 247 5.48 17.92 0.62
CA ARG A 247 6.37 16.92 0.01
C ARG A 247 5.68 15.56 -0.06
N THR A 248 6.21 14.65 -0.87
CA THR A 248 5.72 13.28 -0.94
C THR A 248 6.01 12.53 0.36
N ILE A 249 5.15 11.57 0.69
CA ILE A 249 5.34 10.66 1.82
C ILE A 249 5.71 9.28 1.28
N THR A 250 6.72 8.65 1.89
CA THR A 250 7.19 7.31 1.50
C THR A 250 7.22 6.39 2.70
N VAL A 251 6.58 5.23 2.56
CA VAL A 251 6.66 4.14 3.54
C VAL A 251 7.52 3.02 2.96
N HIS A 252 8.56 2.67 3.70
CA HIS A 252 9.48 1.60 3.37
C HIS A 252 9.10 0.33 4.12
N PHE A 253 9.30 -0.83 3.50
CA PHE A 253 9.14 -2.17 4.06
C PHE A 253 10.41 -2.99 3.77
N ASN A 254 11.11 -3.45 4.81
CA ASN A 254 12.29 -4.31 4.62
C ASN A 254 11.88 -5.69 4.08
N THR A 255 10.99 -6.38 4.79
CA THR A 255 10.37 -7.63 4.35
C THR A 255 8.87 -7.57 4.58
N LEU A 256 8.10 -8.20 3.70
CA LEU A 256 6.65 -8.33 3.83
C LEU A 256 6.17 -9.59 3.08
N THR A 257 5.36 -10.42 3.74
CA THR A 257 4.70 -11.58 3.10
C THR A 257 3.20 -11.40 3.15
N ILE A 258 2.55 -11.53 1.99
CA ILE A 258 1.09 -11.38 1.84
C ILE A 258 0.53 -12.69 1.28
N SER A 259 -0.39 -13.32 1.99
CA SER A 259 -1.00 -14.60 1.57
C SER A 259 0.04 -15.70 1.25
N GLY A 260 1.13 -15.75 2.00
CA GLY A 260 2.25 -16.69 1.78
C GLY A 260 3.21 -16.31 0.65
N ARG A 261 2.96 -15.21 -0.08
CA ARG A 261 3.87 -14.67 -1.10
C ARG A 261 4.72 -13.55 -0.54
N THR A 262 6.04 -13.72 -0.55
CA THR A 262 6.98 -12.66 -0.16
C THR A 262 7.02 -11.57 -1.24
N VAL A 263 6.73 -10.33 -0.84
CA VAL A 263 6.94 -9.12 -1.64
C VAL A 263 8.45 -8.88 -1.74
N PRO A 264 8.98 -8.36 -2.86
CA PRO A 264 10.40 -8.06 -2.98
C PRO A 264 10.95 -7.29 -1.76
N ASN A 265 12.12 -7.69 -1.29
CA ASN A 265 12.77 -7.03 -0.15
C ASN A 265 13.03 -5.54 -0.46
N ASN A 266 13.01 -4.71 0.57
CA ASN A 266 13.21 -3.26 0.48
C ASN A 266 12.19 -2.59 -0.45
N THR A 267 10.91 -2.86 -0.21
CA THR A 267 9.80 -2.28 -0.96
C THR A 267 9.47 -0.88 -0.48
N GLU A 268 9.34 0.07 -1.39
CA GLU A 268 8.92 1.43 -1.10
C GLU A 268 7.58 1.75 -1.76
N ILE A 269 6.72 2.40 -0.97
CA ILE A 269 5.44 2.93 -1.39
C ILE A 269 5.50 4.43 -1.20
N THR A 270 5.62 5.15 -2.31
CA THR A 270 5.73 6.61 -2.35
C THR A 270 4.45 7.19 -2.93
N SER A 271 3.87 8.16 -2.24
CA SER A 271 2.78 8.96 -2.78
C SER A 271 3.26 9.81 -3.96
N THR A 272 2.41 9.96 -4.99
CA THR A 272 2.63 10.91 -6.09
C THR A 272 2.21 12.34 -5.71
N GLN A 273 1.38 12.46 -4.67
CA GLN A 273 0.90 13.73 -4.15
C GLN A 273 1.82 14.27 -3.05
N SER A 274 1.97 15.60 -3.01
CA SER A 274 2.70 16.29 -1.95
C SER A 274 1.74 16.74 -0.85
N VAL A 275 2.08 16.43 0.40
CA VAL A 275 1.30 16.79 1.58
C VAL A 275 2.14 17.55 2.59
N GLN A 276 1.48 18.39 3.40
CA GLN A 276 2.11 19.07 4.52
C GLN A 276 1.44 18.65 5.83
N LEU A 277 2.12 17.79 6.59
CA LEU A 277 1.70 17.45 7.95
C LEU A 277 1.97 18.63 8.88
N LYS A 278 1.03 18.95 9.77
CA LYS A 278 1.06 20.15 10.63
C LYS A 278 1.21 19.82 12.11
N GLU A 279 1.75 20.76 12.88
CA GLU A 279 1.89 20.68 14.34
C GLU A 279 0.55 20.37 15.03
N GLY A 280 0.56 19.42 15.97
CA GLY A 280 -0.61 19.06 16.79
C GLY A 280 -1.75 18.41 16.03
N LYS A 281 -1.56 18.02 14.76
CA LYS A 281 -2.55 17.31 13.96
C LYS A 281 -2.32 15.80 14.00
N SER A 282 -3.42 15.06 13.92
CA SER A 282 -3.42 13.61 13.81
C SER A 282 -3.86 13.20 12.41
N TYR A 283 -3.23 12.17 11.87
CA TYR A 283 -3.47 11.67 10.53
C TYR A 283 -3.60 10.15 10.56
N THR A 284 -4.44 9.62 9.69
CA THR A 284 -4.54 8.18 9.41
C THR A 284 -4.12 7.91 7.98
N MET A 285 -3.09 7.08 7.82
CA MET A 285 -2.65 6.50 6.56
C MET A 285 -3.12 5.05 6.45
N LYS A 286 -3.75 4.70 5.34
CA LYS A 286 -4.10 3.34 4.98
C LYS A 286 -3.28 2.92 3.76
N ILE A 287 -2.54 1.82 3.92
CA ILE A 287 -1.84 1.15 2.83
C ILE A 287 -2.56 -0.18 2.60
N GLN A 288 -3.21 -0.32 1.45
CA GLN A 288 -3.90 -1.54 1.10
C GLN A 288 -3.20 -2.22 -0.07
N PHE A 289 -2.62 -3.40 0.19
CA PHE A 289 -2.06 -4.24 -0.85
C PHE A 289 -3.17 -5.03 -1.55
N LYS A 290 -3.16 -5.04 -2.88
CA LYS A 290 -4.08 -5.85 -3.69
C LYS A 290 -3.29 -6.85 -4.52
N LYS A 291 -3.88 -8.02 -4.74
CA LYS A 291 -3.30 -9.07 -5.58
C LYS A 291 -3.00 -8.51 -6.97
N ALA A 292 -1.76 -8.62 -7.42
CA ALA A 292 -1.41 -8.35 -8.81
C ALA A 292 -2.25 -9.26 -9.70
N ILE A 293 -3.00 -8.68 -10.63
CA ILE A 293 -3.92 -9.41 -11.50
C ILE A 293 -3.10 -10.32 -12.42
N GLY A 294 -3.43 -11.61 -12.48
CA GLY A 294 -2.80 -12.56 -13.40
C GLY A 294 -1.50 -13.20 -12.92
N ILE A 295 -1.06 -14.21 -13.67
CA ILE A 295 0.09 -15.07 -13.40
C ILE A 295 1.24 -14.65 -14.33
N ASN A 296 2.36 -14.23 -13.75
CA ASN A 296 3.60 -14.02 -14.47
C ASN A 296 4.72 -14.84 -13.81
N VAL A 297 5.52 -15.51 -14.64
CA VAL A 297 6.61 -16.36 -14.19
C VAL A 297 7.91 -15.77 -14.75
N PRO A 298 8.81 -15.22 -13.90
CA PRO A 298 10.10 -14.74 -14.35
C PRO A 298 10.90 -15.84 -15.03
N ALA A 299 11.74 -15.50 -16.01
CA ALA A 299 12.52 -16.48 -16.78
C ALA A 299 13.34 -17.43 -15.89
N SER A 300 13.92 -16.90 -14.80
CA SER A 300 14.68 -17.67 -13.80
C SER A 300 13.86 -18.74 -13.08
N ASN A 301 12.54 -18.58 -13.03
CA ASN A 301 11.63 -19.47 -12.31
C ASN A 301 10.96 -20.48 -13.25
N ILE A 302 11.17 -20.37 -14.57
CA ILE A 302 10.69 -21.34 -15.56
C ILE A 302 11.61 -22.57 -15.54
N ASN A 303 11.15 -23.63 -14.89
CA ASN A 303 11.94 -24.82 -14.57
C ASN A 303 11.38 -26.13 -15.13
N LEU A 304 10.21 -26.11 -15.76
CA LEU A 304 9.67 -27.28 -16.48
C LEU A 304 10.28 -27.35 -17.89
N THR A 305 11.53 -27.81 -17.98
CA THR A 305 12.33 -27.74 -19.22
C THR A 305 12.51 -29.05 -19.96
N GLN A 306 12.00 -30.16 -19.43
CA GLN A 306 12.28 -31.52 -19.89
C GLN A 306 11.75 -31.80 -21.31
N ASN A 307 10.78 -31.01 -21.79
CA ASN A 307 10.10 -31.24 -23.08
C ASN A 307 10.50 -30.24 -24.17
N GLY A 308 11.79 -29.85 -24.18
CA GLY A 308 12.36 -29.00 -25.22
C GLY A 308 12.16 -27.50 -25.01
N CYS A 309 11.90 -27.06 -23.78
CA CYS A 309 11.84 -25.64 -23.42
C CYS A 309 13.23 -25.01 -23.57
N ILE A 310 13.38 -24.11 -24.53
CA ILE A 310 14.65 -23.40 -24.77
C ILE A 310 14.66 -22.02 -24.12
N GLU A 311 15.83 -21.39 -24.04
CA GLU A 311 15.98 -20.07 -23.41
C GLU A 311 15.15 -18.98 -24.09
N ASN A 312 14.95 -19.10 -25.40
CA ASN A 312 14.04 -18.22 -26.14
C ASN A 312 12.58 -18.40 -25.70
N ASP A 313 12.13 -19.63 -25.41
CA ASP A 313 10.78 -19.87 -24.90
C ASP A 313 10.59 -19.21 -23.54
N LYS A 314 11.58 -19.31 -22.64
CA LYS A 314 11.56 -18.62 -21.34
C LYS A 314 11.50 -17.10 -21.50
N THR A 315 12.25 -16.56 -22.45
CA THR A 315 12.27 -15.12 -22.76
C THR A 315 10.91 -14.64 -23.25
N ILE A 316 10.24 -15.42 -24.11
CA ILE A 316 8.88 -15.11 -24.58
C ILE A 316 7.91 -15.17 -23.40
N LEU A 317 7.85 -16.30 -22.69
CA LEU A 317 6.85 -16.55 -21.66
C LEU A 317 6.98 -15.62 -20.43
N SER A 318 8.20 -15.23 -20.06
CA SER A 318 8.43 -14.33 -18.92
C SER A 318 7.96 -12.89 -19.17
N LYS A 319 7.79 -12.48 -20.43
CA LYS A 319 7.20 -11.20 -20.83
C LYS A 319 5.66 -11.24 -20.89
N LEU A 320 5.05 -12.37 -20.53
CA LEU A 320 3.61 -12.56 -20.56
C LEU A 320 3.03 -12.62 -19.15
N ARG A 321 1.84 -12.05 -19.01
CA ARG A 321 0.97 -12.16 -17.84
C ARG A 321 -0.30 -12.88 -18.25
N TRP A 322 -0.58 -14.02 -17.64
CA TRP A 322 -1.72 -14.88 -17.95
C TRP A 322 -2.90 -14.59 -17.03
N ALA A 323 -4.13 -14.72 -17.52
CA ALA A 323 -5.33 -14.61 -16.71
C ALA A 323 -5.39 -15.73 -15.66
N GLU A 324 -5.90 -15.41 -14.48
CA GLU A 324 -5.95 -16.37 -13.36
C GLU A 324 -6.97 -17.48 -13.57
N GLY A 325 -8.04 -17.20 -14.33
CA GLY A 325 -9.08 -18.15 -14.72
C GLY A 325 -9.30 -18.21 -16.24
N ASN A 326 -10.04 -19.23 -16.68
CA ASN A 326 -10.61 -19.25 -18.03
C ASN A 326 -11.75 -18.22 -18.12
N LEU A 327 -12.02 -17.66 -19.30
CA LEU A 327 -13.20 -16.81 -19.50
C LEU A 327 -14.49 -17.52 -19.06
N ASN A 328 -15.39 -16.82 -18.36
CA ASN A 328 -16.61 -17.42 -17.77
C ASN A 328 -17.85 -16.52 -17.87
N SER A 329 -17.94 -15.70 -18.92
CA SER A 329 -19.01 -14.72 -19.11
C SER A 329 -19.87 -14.99 -20.33
N GLN A 330 -21.19 -14.86 -20.18
CA GLN A 330 -22.14 -14.92 -21.30
C GLN A 330 -22.43 -13.54 -21.93
N SER A 331 -21.81 -12.49 -21.40
CA SER A 331 -21.93 -11.11 -21.90
C SER A 331 -21.06 -10.87 -23.15
N ASN A 332 -21.34 -9.77 -23.85
CA ASN A 332 -20.57 -9.28 -25.00
C ASN A 332 -19.57 -8.18 -24.63
N TYR A 333 -19.64 -7.65 -23.41
CA TYR A 333 -18.75 -6.62 -22.86
C TYR A 333 -18.58 -6.81 -21.35
N ASN A 334 -17.54 -6.20 -20.78
CA ASN A 334 -17.17 -6.33 -19.38
C ASN A 334 -17.08 -7.81 -18.95
N LEU A 335 -16.41 -8.61 -19.79
CA LEU A 335 -16.22 -10.03 -19.55
C LEU A 335 -15.38 -10.23 -18.29
N THR A 336 -15.59 -11.36 -17.66
CA THR A 336 -14.83 -11.84 -16.52
C THR A 336 -14.23 -13.20 -16.82
N TRP A 337 -13.15 -13.52 -16.11
CA TRP A 337 -12.63 -14.87 -16.02
C TRP A 337 -12.98 -15.50 -14.67
N ALA A 338 -12.92 -16.82 -14.61
CA ALA A 338 -13.25 -17.60 -13.44
C ALA A 338 -12.35 -17.28 -12.23
N SER A 339 -12.92 -17.31 -11.03
CA SER A 339 -12.23 -16.92 -9.79
C SER A 339 -11.09 -17.86 -9.40
N SER A 340 -11.08 -19.10 -9.89
CA SER A 340 -10.00 -20.07 -9.68
C SER A 340 -9.31 -20.47 -10.99
N THR A 341 -8.02 -20.78 -10.90
CA THR A 341 -7.24 -21.34 -12.01
C THR A 341 -7.72 -22.73 -12.45
N THR A 342 -8.35 -23.46 -11.54
CA THR A 342 -8.89 -24.80 -11.76
C THR A 342 -10.31 -24.80 -12.32
N ASP A 343 -10.99 -23.66 -12.37
CA ASP A 343 -12.34 -23.58 -12.93
C ASP A 343 -12.28 -23.75 -14.45
N TYR A 344 -13.16 -24.58 -15.00
CA TYR A 344 -13.22 -24.86 -16.43
C TYR A 344 -13.60 -23.63 -17.27
N GLY A 345 -14.32 -22.68 -16.68
CA GLY A 345 -14.87 -21.53 -17.40
C GLY A 345 -15.91 -21.95 -18.43
N TYR A 346 -16.13 -21.09 -19.42
CA TYR A 346 -17.04 -21.33 -20.54
C TYR A 346 -16.27 -21.58 -21.84
N TYR A 347 -17.03 -22.04 -22.81
CA TYR A 347 -16.54 -22.48 -24.11
C TYR A 347 -16.98 -21.45 -25.15
N TYR A 348 -16.03 -20.95 -25.91
CA TYR A 348 -16.22 -19.90 -26.90
C TYR A 348 -15.84 -20.41 -28.27
N ILE A 349 -16.61 -20.04 -29.28
CA ILE A 349 -16.17 -20.20 -30.68
C ILE A 349 -15.01 -19.25 -30.98
N TRP A 350 -14.24 -19.58 -32.02
CA TRP A 350 -12.99 -18.87 -32.30
C TRP A 350 -13.24 -17.39 -32.62
N LYS A 351 -12.46 -16.50 -31.98
CA LYS A 351 -12.55 -15.03 -32.07
C LYS A 351 -13.99 -14.50 -31.99
N ASN A 352 -14.72 -14.93 -30.97
CA ASN A 352 -16.02 -14.36 -30.68
C ASN A 352 -16.24 -14.18 -29.17
N VAL A 353 -17.10 -13.21 -28.84
CA VAL A 353 -17.74 -13.15 -27.51
C VAL A 353 -18.72 -14.31 -27.36
N TYR A 354 -19.32 -14.47 -26.18
CA TYR A 354 -20.24 -15.57 -25.95
C TYR A 354 -21.48 -15.41 -26.84
N VAL A 355 -21.65 -16.34 -27.78
CA VAL A 355 -22.82 -16.40 -28.67
C VAL A 355 -23.77 -17.51 -28.26
N SER A 356 -25.04 -17.37 -28.61
CA SER A 356 -26.03 -18.42 -28.37
C SER A 356 -25.69 -19.71 -29.14
N SER A 357 -26.10 -20.84 -28.56
CA SER A 357 -25.95 -22.17 -29.16
C SER A 357 -26.55 -22.19 -30.57
N GLY A 358 -25.85 -22.79 -31.53
CA GLY A 358 -26.28 -22.88 -32.93
C GLY A 358 -25.82 -21.73 -33.83
N TYR A 359 -25.22 -20.65 -33.28
CA TYR A 359 -24.57 -19.64 -34.08
C TYR A 359 -23.27 -20.20 -34.69
N THR A 360 -23.22 -20.29 -36.02
CA THR A 360 -22.09 -20.85 -36.78
C THR A 360 -21.27 -19.79 -37.53
N GLY A 361 -21.58 -18.51 -37.32
CA GLY A 361 -20.83 -17.38 -37.85
C GLY A 361 -19.53 -17.16 -37.08
N TYR A 362 -18.45 -16.81 -37.78
CA TYR A 362 -17.18 -16.47 -37.14
C TYR A 362 -17.16 -14.98 -36.79
N GLY A 363 -16.79 -14.65 -35.55
CA GLY A 363 -16.57 -13.27 -35.14
C GLY A 363 -15.16 -12.81 -35.54
N ALA A 364 -14.99 -11.50 -35.70
CA ALA A 364 -13.68 -10.85 -35.82
C ALA A 364 -13.20 -10.28 -34.46
N VAL A 365 -13.81 -10.71 -33.35
CA VAL A 365 -13.64 -10.07 -32.03
C VAL A 365 -12.91 -11.02 -31.10
N ASP A 366 -11.71 -10.64 -30.67
CA ASP A 366 -11.00 -11.35 -29.61
C ASP A 366 -11.73 -11.13 -28.26
N PRO A 367 -12.32 -12.17 -27.64
CA PRO A 367 -13.08 -12.00 -26.40
C PRO A 367 -12.24 -11.47 -25.23
N CYS A 368 -10.93 -11.70 -25.23
CA CYS A 368 -10.04 -11.18 -24.20
C CYS A 368 -9.91 -9.66 -24.23
N THR A 369 -10.15 -9.02 -25.38
CA THR A 369 -10.16 -7.54 -25.51
C THR A 369 -11.41 -6.91 -24.89
N ARG A 370 -12.39 -7.73 -24.50
CA ARG A 370 -13.67 -7.30 -23.89
C ARG A 370 -13.73 -7.57 -22.39
N LEU A 371 -12.63 -7.98 -21.77
CA LEU A 371 -12.53 -8.07 -20.32
C LEU A 371 -12.85 -6.72 -19.66
N ASP A 372 -13.46 -6.76 -18.49
CA ASP A 372 -13.77 -5.57 -17.70
C ASP A 372 -12.48 -4.83 -17.32
N GLU A 373 -12.20 -3.72 -18.02
CA GLU A 373 -11.00 -2.92 -17.83
C GLU A 373 -10.91 -2.33 -16.41
N SER A 374 -12.05 -2.04 -15.77
CA SER A 374 -12.07 -1.54 -14.39
C SER A 374 -11.59 -2.59 -13.39
N LYS A 375 -11.71 -3.88 -13.75
CA LYS A 375 -11.33 -5.02 -12.91
C LYS A 375 -9.96 -5.59 -13.27
N TYR A 376 -9.62 -5.63 -14.55
CA TYR A 376 -8.46 -6.37 -15.06
C TYR A 376 -7.39 -5.49 -15.74
N GLY A 377 -7.70 -4.21 -16.03
CA GLY A 377 -6.89 -3.36 -16.91
C GLY A 377 -7.09 -3.67 -18.39
N SER A 378 -6.49 -2.88 -19.27
CA SER A 378 -6.55 -3.02 -20.73
C SER A 378 -5.40 -3.87 -21.29
N GLY A 379 -5.47 -4.18 -22.60
CA GLY A 379 -4.40 -4.85 -23.33
C GLY A 379 -4.39 -6.38 -23.24
N TRP A 380 -5.44 -6.99 -22.67
CA TRP A 380 -5.62 -8.44 -22.68
C TRP A 380 -6.04 -8.93 -24.07
N ARG A 381 -5.49 -10.08 -24.45
CA ARG A 381 -5.73 -10.74 -25.75
C ARG A 381 -5.71 -12.25 -25.63
N THR A 382 -6.21 -12.93 -26.65
CA THR A 382 -6.03 -14.37 -26.82
C THR A 382 -4.55 -14.65 -27.14
N PRO A 383 -3.92 -15.71 -26.58
CA PRO A 383 -2.53 -16.06 -26.85
C PRO A 383 -2.28 -16.38 -28.33
N THR A 384 -1.08 -16.12 -28.82
CA THR A 384 -0.70 -16.48 -30.20
C THR A 384 -0.27 -17.95 -30.29
N ARG A 385 -0.16 -18.45 -31.52
CA ARG A 385 0.41 -19.78 -31.81
C ARG A 385 1.83 -19.90 -31.29
N SER A 386 2.69 -18.89 -31.49
CA SER A 386 4.09 -18.95 -31.06
C SER A 386 4.22 -19.01 -29.54
N GLU A 387 3.35 -18.31 -28.83
CA GLU A 387 3.28 -18.35 -27.36
C GLU A 387 2.85 -19.73 -26.87
N PHE A 388 1.86 -20.36 -27.52
CA PHE A 388 1.47 -21.72 -27.20
C PHE A 388 2.51 -22.78 -27.57
N ILE A 389 3.28 -22.59 -28.65
CA ILE A 389 4.42 -23.46 -28.95
C ILE A 389 5.43 -23.40 -27.79
N SER A 390 5.80 -22.18 -27.38
CA SER A 390 6.71 -21.95 -26.26
C SER A 390 6.17 -22.57 -24.97
N LEU A 391 4.89 -22.35 -24.68
CA LEU A 391 4.21 -22.87 -23.50
C LEU A 391 4.20 -24.40 -23.48
N SER A 392 3.86 -25.06 -24.60
CA SER A 392 3.79 -26.53 -24.70
C SER A 392 5.12 -27.20 -24.38
N ARG A 393 6.24 -26.60 -24.84
CA ARG A 393 7.61 -27.07 -24.57
C ARG A 393 8.00 -26.89 -23.11
N CYS A 394 7.59 -25.77 -22.51
CA CYS A 394 7.83 -25.45 -21.10
C CYS A 394 6.77 -26.08 -20.19
N SER A 395 6.59 -27.39 -20.28
CA SER A 395 5.66 -28.18 -19.48
C SER A 395 6.28 -29.54 -19.15
N ASN A 396 5.69 -30.26 -18.20
CA ASN A 396 6.06 -31.66 -17.96
C ASN A 396 5.31 -32.65 -18.85
N LYS A 397 4.37 -32.18 -19.68
CA LYS A 397 3.47 -33.06 -20.46
C LYS A 397 2.87 -34.16 -19.57
N GLN A 398 2.34 -33.80 -18.42
CA GLN A 398 1.72 -34.73 -17.49
C GLN A 398 0.46 -34.12 -16.92
N LEU A 399 -0.65 -34.85 -16.99
CA LEU A 399 -1.86 -34.47 -16.29
C LEU A 399 -1.68 -34.77 -14.80
N VAL A 400 -1.98 -33.78 -13.96
CA VAL A 400 -1.98 -33.90 -12.52
C VAL A 400 -3.31 -33.43 -11.95
N LYS A 401 -3.61 -33.88 -10.73
CA LYS A 401 -4.76 -33.40 -9.97
C LYS A 401 -4.32 -32.23 -9.09
N TYR A 402 -4.90 -31.06 -9.29
CA TYR A 402 -4.67 -29.86 -8.49
C TYR A 402 -6.01 -29.32 -8.00
N ASN A 403 -6.16 -29.15 -6.69
CA ASN A 403 -7.44 -28.81 -6.03
C ASN A 403 -8.64 -29.63 -6.52
N GLY A 404 -8.44 -30.94 -6.69
CA GLY A 404 -9.49 -31.85 -7.13
C GLY A 404 -9.72 -31.91 -8.64
N ILE A 405 -9.11 -31.01 -9.42
CA ILE A 405 -9.32 -30.89 -10.86
C ILE A 405 -8.11 -31.44 -11.64
N GLN A 406 -8.38 -32.21 -12.68
CA GLN A 406 -7.34 -32.71 -13.60
C GLN A 406 -6.89 -31.59 -14.54
N GLY A 407 -5.59 -31.46 -14.79
CA GLY A 407 -5.03 -30.47 -15.71
C GLY A 407 -3.51 -30.56 -15.78
N MET A 408 -2.87 -29.54 -16.35
CA MET A 408 -1.42 -29.55 -16.57
C MET A 408 -0.77 -28.26 -16.09
N TRP A 409 0.41 -28.40 -15.46
CA TRP A 409 1.27 -27.28 -15.12
C TRP A 409 2.20 -26.91 -16.27
N PHE A 410 2.36 -25.61 -16.45
CA PHE A 410 3.26 -25.00 -17.40
C PHE A 410 4.19 -24.03 -16.68
N MET A 411 5.40 -23.88 -17.21
CA MET A 411 6.50 -23.05 -16.73
C MET A 411 7.09 -23.46 -15.37
N ASN A 412 6.25 -23.66 -14.36
CA ASN A 412 6.63 -24.06 -13.01
C ASN A 412 5.46 -24.81 -12.33
N SER A 413 5.73 -25.91 -11.62
CA SER A 413 4.68 -26.73 -10.99
C SER A 413 4.08 -26.15 -9.71
N SER A 414 4.65 -25.08 -9.16
CA SER A 414 4.19 -24.46 -7.90
C SER A 414 3.72 -23.02 -8.09
N THR A 415 4.34 -22.27 -9.00
CA THR A 415 4.05 -20.85 -9.23
C THR A 415 3.64 -20.54 -10.68
N GLY A 416 3.58 -21.57 -11.53
CA GLY A 416 3.35 -21.42 -12.96
C GLY A 416 1.88 -21.29 -13.35
N LEU A 417 1.60 -21.55 -14.62
CA LEU A 417 0.24 -21.56 -15.15
C LEU A 417 -0.32 -22.98 -15.07
N PHE A 418 -1.50 -23.13 -14.47
CA PHE A 418 -2.26 -24.38 -14.52
C PHE A 418 -3.40 -24.22 -15.53
N LEU A 419 -3.49 -25.17 -16.48
CA LEU A 419 -4.62 -25.24 -17.40
C LEU A 419 -5.43 -26.51 -17.12
N PRO A 420 -6.72 -26.40 -16.73
CA PRO A 420 -7.55 -27.57 -16.51
C PRO A 420 -7.81 -28.36 -17.80
N ALA A 421 -7.92 -29.68 -17.65
CA ALA A 421 -8.42 -30.56 -18.70
C ALA A 421 -9.95 -30.42 -18.81
N ALA A 422 -10.41 -29.26 -19.27
CA ALA A 422 -11.82 -28.85 -19.28
C ALA A 422 -12.68 -29.52 -20.36
N GLY A 423 -12.10 -30.26 -21.30
CA GLY A 423 -12.80 -30.74 -22.49
C GLY A 423 -13.11 -29.62 -23.50
N TRP A 424 -14.03 -29.89 -24.42
CA TRP A 424 -14.54 -28.89 -25.37
C TRP A 424 -15.94 -29.25 -25.88
N ARG A 425 -16.49 -28.38 -26.73
CA ARG A 425 -17.76 -28.55 -27.43
C ARG A 425 -17.52 -28.66 -28.93
N ASP A 426 -18.04 -29.70 -29.56
CA ASP A 426 -17.83 -29.91 -30.99
C ASP A 426 -18.44 -28.79 -31.85
N GLY A 427 -18.01 -28.68 -33.11
CA GLY A 427 -18.40 -27.58 -34.01
C GLY A 427 -19.90 -27.40 -34.24
N ASN A 428 -20.71 -28.45 -34.05
CA ASN A 428 -22.17 -28.35 -34.15
C ASN A 428 -22.83 -27.79 -32.88
N ASN A 429 -22.09 -27.73 -31.78
CA ASN A 429 -22.57 -27.31 -30.46
C ASN A 429 -22.23 -25.85 -30.13
N GLY A 430 -21.22 -25.26 -30.79
CA GLY A 430 -20.83 -23.86 -30.59
C GLY A 430 -20.40 -23.54 -29.16
N SER A 431 -20.56 -22.27 -28.79
CA SER A 431 -20.31 -21.79 -27.42
C SER A 431 -21.23 -22.46 -26.40
N GLY A 432 -20.81 -22.50 -25.14
CA GLY A 432 -21.62 -23.09 -24.06
C GLY A 432 -20.95 -22.99 -22.70
N THR A 433 -21.65 -23.45 -21.66
CA THR A 433 -21.14 -23.44 -20.28
C THR A 433 -20.63 -24.81 -19.81
N THR A 434 -20.87 -25.86 -20.58
CA THR A 434 -20.44 -27.24 -20.30
C THR A 434 -19.76 -27.86 -21.53
N ALA A 435 -18.77 -28.72 -21.32
CA ALA A 435 -18.16 -29.48 -22.41
C ALA A 435 -19.09 -30.62 -22.88
N THR A 436 -18.94 -31.05 -24.14
CA THR A 436 -19.60 -32.23 -24.70
C THR A 436 -18.64 -33.37 -25.00
N ALA A 437 -17.34 -33.08 -25.07
CA ALA A 437 -16.28 -34.04 -25.32
C ALA A 437 -15.21 -33.95 -24.23
N TYR A 438 -14.58 -35.09 -23.90
CA TYR A 438 -13.51 -35.19 -22.90
C TYR A 438 -13.89 -34.67 -21.51
N THR A 439 -15.14 -34.93 -21.10
CA THR A 439 -15.71 -34.54 -19.81
C THR A 439 -15.15 -35.34 -18.62
N ASP A 440 -14.35 -36.37 -18.90
CA ASP A 440 -13.65 -37.21 -17.91
C ASP A 440 -12.32 -36.60 -17.43
N GLY A 441 -11.96 -35.39 -17.90
CA GLY A 441 -10.73 -34.70 -17.50
C GLY A 441 -9.48 -35.21 -18.21
N THR A 442 -9.61 -35.94 -19.31
CA THR A 442 -8.47 -36.49 -20.05
C THR A 442 -7.99 -35.61 -21.22
N GLY A 443 -8.70 -34.53 -21.53
CA GLY A 443 -8.31 -33.60 -22.58
C GLY A 443 -8.94 -32.22 -22.47
N SER A 444 -8.40 -31.26 -23.23
CA SER A 444 -8.91 -29.89 -23.33
C SER A 444 -8.32 -29.19 -24.55
N TYR A 445 -9.02 -28.18 -25.04
CA TYR A 445 -8.56 -27.36 -26.17
C TYR A 445 -8.67 -25.87 -25.81
N TYR A 446 -7.63 -25.10 -26.13
CA TYR A 446 -7.56 -23.66 -25.88
C TYR A 446 -7.32 -22.89 -27.17
N TRP A 447 -8.13 -21.86 -27.43
CA TRP A 447 -7.97 -21.06 -28.65
C TRP A 447 -6.69 -20.24 -28.64
N SER A 448 -6.00 -20.23 -29.79
CA SER A 448 -5.03 -19.18 -30.11
C SER A 448 -5.68 -18.11 -30.99
N SER A 449 -5.03 -16.95 -31.09
CA SER A 449 -5.45 -15.84 -31.96
C SER A 449 -5.22 -16.09 -33.46
N ASP A 450 -4.55 -17.18 -33.83
CA ASP A 450 -3.97 -17.33 -35.17
C ASP A 450 -4.81 -18.24 -36.06
N LEU A 451 -5.03 -17.79 -37.29
CA LEU A 451 -5.81 -18.49 -38.31
C LEU A 451 -4.93 -19.51 -39.05
N ASN A 452 -5.52 -20.64 -39.45
CA ASN A 452 -4.92 -21.61 -40.35
C ASN A 452 -5.87 -22.00 -41.49
N GLY A 453 -5.89 -21.23 -42.57
CA GLY A 453 -6.84 -21.43 -43.67
C GLY A 453 -8.29 -21.38 -43.16
N ASN A 454 -9.01 -22.50 -43.25
CA ASN A 454 -10.38 -22.60 -42.76
C ASN A 454 -10.49 -22.99 -41.27
N SER A 455 -9.39 -23.37 -40.64
CA SER A 455 -9.25 -23.78 -39.25
C SER A 455 -8.53 -22.71 -38.43
N ALA A 456 -8.36 -22.95 -37.13
CA ALA A 456 -7.55 -22.11 -36.25
C ALA A 456 -6.57 -22.95 -35.43
N TYR A 457 -5.48 -22.32 -35.00
CA TYR A 457 -4.54 -22.95 -34.09
C TYR A 457 -5.10 -22.95 -32.66
N GLY A 458 -4.68 -23.94 -31.87
CA GLY A 458 -4.93 -23.94 -30.44
C GLY A 458 -4.04 -24.89 -29.67
N LEU A 459 -3.95 -24.69 -28.36
CA LEU A 459 -3.22 -25.57 -27.47
C LEU A 459 -4.12 -26.76 -27.13
N TYR A 460 -3.68 -27.95 -27.50
CA TYR A 460 -4.42 -29.18 -27.30
C TYR A 460 -3.75 -30.04 -26.25
N ILE A 461 -4.48 -30.35 -25.17
CA ILE A 461 -4.04 -31.23 -24.09
C ILE A 461 -4.78 -32.55 -24.25
N LEU A 462 -4.06 -33.67 -24.31
CA LEU A 462 -4.65 -34.99 -24.47
C LEU A 462 -3.79 -36.06 -23.81
N LYS A 463 -4.35 -36.83 -22.87
CA LYS A 463 -3.75 -38.06 -22.30
C LYS A 463 -2.24 -37.95 -21.99
N ASN A 464 -1.86 -36.97 -21.15
CA ASN A 464 -0.47 -36.67 -20.80
C ASN A 464 0.40 -36.17 -21.95
N ASP A 465 -0.19 -35.47 -22.92
CA ASP A 465 0.56 -34.70 -23.90
C ASP A 465 -0.06 -33.32 -24.06
N VAL A 466 0.75 -32.39 -24.55
CA VAL A 466 0.32 -31.06 -24.98
C VAL A 466 1.09 -30.63 -26.21
N PHE A 467 0.36 -30.13 -27.20
CA PHE A 467 0.92 -29.61 -28.44
C PHE A 467 0.00 -28.55 -29.05
N VAL A 468 0.49 -27.85 -30.06
CA VAL A 468 -0.34 -26.89 -30.81
C VAL A 468 -0.95 -27.59 -32.01
N ASP A 469 -2.26 -27.78 -31.99
CA ASP A 469 -3.00 -28.31 -33.13
C ASP A 469 -3.29 -27.19 -34.15
N ALA A 470 -3.29 -27.57 -35.43
CA ALA A 470 -3.49 -26.69 -36.56
C ALA A 470 -4.88 -26.84 -37.21
N ASN A 471 -5.67 -27.80 -36.75
CA ASN A 471 -6.92 -28.22 -37.39
C ASN A 471 -8.16 -27.87 -36.56
N GLY A 472 -8.03 -26.94 -35.60
CA GLY A 472 -9.13 -26.52 -34.75
C GLY A 472 -10.32 -26.00 -35.55
N ASN A 473 -11.44 -26.71 -35.46
CA ASN A 473 -12.69 -26.30 -36.09
C ASN A 473 -13.20 -25.05 -35.38
N ARG A 474 -13.18 -23.90 -36.06
CA ARG A 474 -13.51 -22.58 -35.51
C ARG A 474 -14.94 -22.46 -34.96
N LYS A 475 -15.84 -23.39 -35.30
CA LYS A 475 -17.20 -23.46 -34.76
C LYS A 475 -17.27 -24.18 -33.41
N SER A 476 -16.19 -24.83 -32.99
CA SER A 476 -16.13 -25.56 -31.72
C SER A 476 -16.09 -24.56 -30.56
N GLY A 477 -16.82 -24.85 -29.49
CA GLY A 477 -16.68 -24.11 -28.25
C GLY A 477 -15.50 -24.65 -27.48
N VAL A 478 -14.45 -23.86 -27.27
CA VAL A 478 -13.28 -24.29 -26.49
C VAL A 478 -12.91 -23.23 -25.44
N SER A 479 -12.05 -23.59 -24.49
CA SER A 479 -11.65 -22.66 -23.43
C SER A 479 -10.78 -21.52 -23.98
N VAL A 480 -10.83 -20.37 -23.31
CA VAL A 480 -9.96 -19.22 -23.60
C VAL A 480 -9.27 -18.77 -22.31
N ARG A 481 -7.94 -18.73 -22.34
CA ARG A 481 -7.09 -18.23 -21.26
C ARG A 481 -6.35 -17.00 -21.75
N CYS A 482 -6.80 -15.82 -21.32
CA CYS A 482 -6.26 -14.55 -21.82
C CYS A 482 -4.81 -14.30 -21.37
N VAL A 483 -4.10 -13.49 -22.14
CA VAL A 483 -2.72 -13.07 -21.87
C VAL A 483 -2.54 -11.57 -22.13
N HIS A 484 -1.57 -10.95 -21.45
CA HIS A 484 -1.17 -9.56 -21.60
C HIS A 484 0.36 -9.46 -21.67
N ASN A 485 0.88 -8.51 -22.44
CA ASN A 485 2.32 -8.24 -22.55
C ASN A 485 2.77 -7.35 -21.38
N LEU A 486 3.96 -7.61 -20.84
CA LEU A 486 4.60 -6.79 -19.80
C LEU A 486 5.56 -5.73 -20.36
#